data_AF-A0A4V6D790-F1
#
_entry.id   AF-A0A4V6D790-F1
#
_cell.length_a   1.000
_cell.length_b   1.000
_cell.length_c   1.000
_cell.angle_alpha   90.00
_cell.angle_beta   90.00
_cell.angle_gamma   90.00
#
_symmetry.space_group_name_H-M   'P 1'
#
loop_
_entity.id
_entity.type
_entity.pdbx_description
1 polymer ?
#
loop_
_entity_poly.entity_id
_entity_poly.type
_entity_poly.pdbx_seq_one_letter_code
_entity_poly.pdbx_strand_id
1 'polypeptide(L)'
;MVNGTERGMQCCVRGKLDMQDPNKSLRDPVYYRCNTGPHHRVGSKYRVYPTYDFACPFVDAFEGVTHALRSSEYHDRNAQYYRILQDMGLRRVEIYEFRRLNMVYTLLSKRKLLWFVQNKKVEDGTDPRFPTVQGIVRRGLKVEALTQFILQQGASKNLNLMEWDKLWTINKKLIDPVCARHTAVLKDQRVIFTLTNGPEKPFVRILPRHKKCEAAGKKATTFANRIWLDYADASAISKGEEVTLMDWGNAIIKEIKMENGVITELVGELHLEGSVRQQN
;
A
#
# COMPACT_ATOMS: atom_id res chain seq x y z
N MET A 1 -28.65 0.12 35.28
CA MET A 1 -27.86 0.05 34.02
C MET A 1 -28.75 -0.24 32.81
N VAL A 2 -29.45 -1.39 32.75
CA VAL A 2 -30.29 -1.76 31.59
C VAL A 2 -31.33 -0.69 31.23
N ASN A 3 -31.94 -0.06 32.23
CA ASN A 3 -32.89 1.03 32.01
C ASN A 3 -32.25 2.35 31.54
N GLY A 4 -30.91 2.46 31.46
CA GLY A 4 -30.22 3.67 31.01
C GLY A 4 -30.41 4.90 31.90
N THR A 5 -30.70 4.72 33.19
CA THR A 5 -30.84 5.82 34.16
C THR A 5 -29.52 6.57 34.33
N GLU A 6 -29.56 7.82 34.79
CA GLU A 6 -28.37 8.63 35.06
C GLU A 6 -27.38 7.91 35.99
N ARG A 7 -27.88 7.36 37.10
CA ARG A 7 -27.08 6.51 37.99
C ARG A 7 -26.51 5.29 37.27
N GLY A 8 -27.29 4.66 36.39
CA GLY A 8 -26.86 3.52 35.60
C GLY A 8 -25.70 3.82 34.66
N MET A 9 -25.62 5.04 34.11
CA MET A 9 -24.51 5.48 33.26
C MET A 9 -23.20 5.65 34.04
N GLN A 10 -23.26 5.89 35.35
CA GLN A 10 -22.11 5.96 36.24
C GLN A 10 -21.65 4.59 36.77
N CYS A 11 -22.42 3.53 36.53
CA CYS A 11 -22.14 2.19 37.02
C CYS A 11 -21.54 1.28 35.94
N CYS A 12 -20.86 0.23 36.38
CA CYS A 12 -20.40 -0.86 35.53
C CYS A 12 -20.57 -2.21 36.22
N VAL A 13 -20.69 -3.28 35.44
CA VAL A 13 -20.64 -4.65 35.95
C VAL A 13 -19.20 -5.12 35.88
N ARG A 14 -18.68 -5.70 36.96
CA ARG A 14 -17.33 -6.22 37.06
C ARG A 14 -17.36 -7.72 37.37
N GLY A 15 -16.38 -8.45 36.86
CA GLY A 15 -16.06 -9.77 37.39
C GLY A 15 -15.58 -9.65 38.82
N LYS A 16 -15.85 -10.68 39.63
CA LYS A 16 -15.33 -10.79 40.99
C LYS A 16 -14.21 -11.83 40.97
N LEU A 17 -12.99 -11.34 40.81
CA LEU A 17 -11.76 -12.12 40.69
C LEU A 17 -10.84 -11.72 41.87
N ASP A 18 -9.55 -11.53 41.62
CA ASP A 18 -8.58 -11.15 42.66
C ASP A 18 -7.98 -9.77 42.37
N MET A 19 -8.28 -8.81 43.24
CA MET A 19 -7.75 -7.45 43.16
C MET A 19 -6.25 -7.36 43.48
N GLN A 20 -5.66 -8.37 44.11
CA GLN A 20 -4.23 -8.45 44.42
C GLN A 20 -3.42 -9.22 43.37
N ASP A 21 -4.07 -9.77 42.33
CA ASP A 21 -3.40 -10.56 41.31
C ASP A 21 -2.27 -9.74 40.63
N PRO A 22 -1.06 -10.31 40.45
CA PRO A 22 0.02 -9.63 39.74
C PRO A 22 -0.35 -9.25 38.31
N ASN A 23 -1.22 -10.02 37.65
CA ASN A 23 -1.82 -9.71 36.37
C ASN A 23 -3.01 -8.75 36.54
N LYS A 24 -2.81 -7.51 36.09
CA LYS A 24 -3.82 -6.44 36.19
C LYS A 24 -5.13 -6.75 35.45
N SER A 25 -5.12 -7.64 34.45
CA SER A 25 -6.34 -8.04 33.73
C SER A 25 -7.30 -8.86 34.58
N LEU A 26 -6.80 -9.49 35.65
CA LEU A 26 -7.59 -10.29 36.59
C LEU A 26 -8.11 -9.50 37.80
N ARG A 27 -7.79 -8.20 37.90
CA ARG A 27 -8.23 -7.33 39.01
C ARG A 27 -9.65 -6.81 38.78
N ASP A 28 -10.63 -7.65 39.08
CA ASP A 28 -12.07 -7.39 38.91
C ASP A 28 -12.36 -6.66 37.58
N PRO A 29 -12.12 -7.28 36.42
CA PRO A 29 -12.26 -6.60 35.14
C PRO A 29 -13.70 -6.15 34.89
N VAL A 30 -13.86 -5.04 34.17
CA VAL A 30 -15.19 -4.54 33.76
C VAL A 30 -15.74 -5.41 32.63
N TYR A 31 -16.92 -5.98 32.83
CA TYR A 31 -17.63 -6.81 31.85
C TYR A 31 -18.66 -6.03 31.05
N TYR A 32 -19.41 -5.12 31.69
CA TYR A 32 -20.42 -4.32 31.00
C TYR A 32 -20.35 -2.85 31.39
N ARG A 33 -20.64 -1.98 30.42
CA ARG A 33 -20.82 -0.54 30.61
C ARG A 33 -22.18 -0.12 30.08
N CYS A 34 -22.74 0.93 30.69
CA CYS A 34 -23.96 1.55 30.21
C CYS A 34 -23.62 2.63 29.18
N ASN A 35 -24.23 2.57 28.00
CA ASN A 35 -24.15 3.59 26.96
C ASN A 35 -25.53 3.72 26.31
N THR A 36 -26.09 4.92 26.31
CA THR A 36 -27.44 5.21 25.78
C THR A 36 -27.43 5.60 24.30
N GLY A 37 -26.25 5.80 23.70
CA GLY A 37 -26.10 6.07 22.28
C GLY A 37 -26.62 4.91 21.41
N PRO A 38 -27.23 5.19 20.25
CA PRO A 38 -27.74 4.15 19.37
C PRO A 38 -26.60 3.32 18.76
N HIS A 39 -26.78 2.00 18.72
CA HIS A 39 -25.85 1.09 18.06
C HIS A 39 -26.20 0.92 16.58
N HIS A 40 -25.20 0.98 15.70
CA HIS A 40 -25.40 0.97 14.25
C HIS A 40 -26.19 -0.24 13.70
N ARG A 41 -26.16 -1.42 14.36
CA ARG A 41 -26.94 -2.62 13.96
C ARG A 41 -28.26 -2.83 14.69
N VAL A 42 -28.36 -2.42 15.95
CA VAL A 42 -29.50 -2.80 16.83
C VAL A 42 -30.24 -1.57 17.37
N GLY A 43 -29.90 -0.38 16.86
CA GLY A 43 -30.47 0.89 17.27
C GLY A 43 -30.34 1.11 18.78
N SER A 44 -31.42 1.58 19.39
CA SER A 44 -31.51 1.86 20.83
C SER A 44 -32.06 0.70 21.65
N LYS A 45 -32.08 -0.53 21.10
CA LYS A 45 -32.63 -1.73 21.77
C LYS A 45 -31.93 -2.04 23.09
N TYR A 46 -30.61 -1.86 23.14
CA TYR A 46 -29.79 -2.11 24.31
C TYR A 46 -29.14 -0.82 24.79
N ARG A 47 -28.99 -0.70 26.11
CA ARG A 47 -28.31 0.43 26.78
C ARG A 47 -27.08 -0.01 27.57
N VAL A 48 -26.77 -1.30 27.54
CA VAL A 48 -25.67 -1.93 28.26
C VAL A 48 -24.94 -2.82 27.28
N TYR A 49 -23.64 -2.62 27.16
CA TYR A 49 -22.80 -3.25 26.17
C TYR A 49 -21.61 -3.94 26.84
N PRO A 50 -21.26 -5.15 26.39
CA PRO A 50 -20.13 -5.87 26.94
C PRO A 50 -18.82 -5.20 26.51
N THR A 51 -17.79 -5.34 27.34
CA THR A 51 -16.42 -4.99 26.95
C THR A 51 -15.86 -6.04 26.00
N TYR A 52 -14.84 -5.65 25.23
CA TYR A 52 -14.13 -6.57 24.32
C TYR A 52 -13.67 -7.85 25.05
N ASP A 53 -13.03 -7.69 26.21
CA ASP A 53 -12.47 -8.82 26.95
C ASP A 53 -13.53 -9.78 27.52
N PHE A 54 -14.77 -9.31 27.72
CA PHE A 54 -15.88 -10.15 28.17
C PHE A 54 -16.62 -10.81 27.00
N ALA A 55 -16.82 -10.09 25.89
CA ALA A 55 -17.55 -10.58 24.74
C ALA A 55 -16.76 -11.63 23.94
N CYS A 56 -15.47 -11.39 23.69
CA CYS A 56 -14.67 -12.23 22.79
C CYS A 56 -14.60 -13.71 23.18
N PRO A 57 -14.31 -14.08 24.46
CA PRO A 57 -14.29 -15.50 24.85
C PRO A 57 -15.64 -16.19 24.59
N PHE A 58 -16.74 -15.51 24.89
CA PHE A 58 -18.08 -16.06 24.65
C PHE A 58 -18.35 -16.27 23.16
N VAL A 59 -18.08 -15.26 22.33
CA VAL A 59 -18.29 -15.34 20.88
C VAL A 59 -17.44 -16.45 20.26
N ASP A 60 -16.15 -16.49 20.57
CA ASP A 60 -15.23 -17.51 20.04
C ASP A 60 -15.68 -18.93 20.42
N ALA A 61 -16.04 -19.14 21.69
CA ALA A 61 -16.50 -20.45 22.15
C ALA A 61 -17.80 -20.86 21.47
N PHE A 62 -18.77 -19.95 21.40
CA PHE A 62 -20.09 -20.15 20.82
C PHE A 62 -20.05 -20.40 19.31
N GLU A 63 -19.21 -19.67 18.58
CA GLU A 63 -19.01 -19.84 17.12
C GLU A 63 -18.16 -21.07 16.76
N GLY A 64 -17.64 -21.80 17.74
CA GLY A 64 -16.85 -23.01 17.48
C GLY A 64 -15.39 -22.75 17.11
N VAL A 65 -14.85 -21.54 17.39
CA VAL A 65 -13.45 -21.21 17.13
C VAL A 65 -12.53 -22.15 17.90
N THR A 66 -11.63 -22.85 17.20
CA THR A 66 -10.65 -23.75 17.84
C THR A 66 -9.38 -22.99 18.23
N HIS A 67 -8.93 -22.10 17.35
CA HIS A 67 -7.69 -21.33 17.48
C HIS A 67 -7.97 -19.84 17.27
N ALA A 68 -7.89 -19.05 18.33
CA ALA A 68 -8.02 -17.60 18.26
C ALA A 68 -6.66 -16.97 17.98
N LEU A 69 -6.46 -16.47 16.76
CA LEU A 69 -5.22 -15.80 16.35
C LEU A 69 -5.25 -14.32 16.73
N ARG A 70 -4.29 -13.87 17.54
CA ARG A 70 -4.29 -12.51 18.11
C ARG A 70 -2.90 -11.85 18.09
N SER A 71 -2.86 -10.52 18.09
CA SER A 71 -1.59 -9.82 18.31
C SER A 71 -1.09 -10.00 19.75
N SER A 72 0.22 -10.13 19.92
CA SER A 72 0.86 -10.29 21.23
C SER A 72 0.74 -9.05 22.14
N GLU A 73 0.19 -7.93 21.64
CA GLU A 73 -0.09 -6.72 22.42
C GLU A 73 -1.09 -6.98 23.55
N TYR A 74 -1.77 -8.12 23.51
CA TYR A 74 -2.79 -8.47 24.45
C TYR A 74 -2.49 -9.70 25.32
N HIS A 75 -1.23 -10.12 25.35
CA HIS A 75 -0.77 -11.29 26.09
C HIS A 75 -1.29 -11.35 27.53
N ASP A 76 -1.20 -10.23 28.24
CA ASP A 76 -1.64 -10.12 29.63
C ASP A 76 -3.14 -10.43 29.80
N ARG A 77 -3.96 -10.33 28.75
CA ARG A 77 -5.40 -10.60 28.79
C ARG A 77 -5.76 -12.07 28.54
N ASN A 78 -4.80 -12.92 28.20
CA ASN A 78 -5.07 -14.33 27.94
C ASN A 78 -5.56 -15.05 29.20
N ALA A 79 -4.98 -14.72 30.37
CA ALA A 79 -5.43 -15.26 31.64
C ALA A 79 -6.91 -14.90 31.93
N GLN A 80 -7.27 -13.63 31.70
CA GLN A 80 -8.66 -13.16 31.81
C GLN A 80 -9.59 -13.90 30.84
N TYR A 81 -9.17 -14.11 29.60
CA TYR A 81 -9.93 -14.83 28.58
C TYR A 81 -10.26 -16.27 29.02
N TYR A 82 -9.25 -17.02 29.44
CA TYR A 82 -9.44 -18.39 29.93
C TYR A 82 -10.28 -18.46 31.20
N ARG A 83 -10.13 -17.48 32.10
CA ARG A 83 -10.94 -17.41 33.31
C ARG A 83 -12.42 -17.24 32.99
N ILE A 84 -12.75 -16.36 32.03
CA ILE A 84 -14.14 -16.16 31.59
C ILE A 84 -14.72 -17.43 30.98
N LEU A 85 -13.96 -18.14 30.14
CA LEU A 85 -14.41 -19.43 29.59
C LEU A 85 -14.73 -20.44 30.70
N GLN A 86 -13.84 -20.55 31.69
CA GLN A 86 -14.01 -21.46 32.82
C GLN A 86 -15.23 -21.08 33.67
N ASP A 87 -15.35 -19.81 34.07
CA ASP A 87 -16.44 -19.34 34.93
C ASP A 87 -17.82 -19.50 34.26
N MET A 88 -17.87 -19.42 32.92
CA MET A 88 -19.10 -19.59 32.14
C MET A 88 -19.34 -21.04 31.68
N GLY A 89 -18.46 -21.99 32.02
CA GLY A 89 -18.58 -23.39 31.59
C GLY A 89 -18.50 -23.57 30.07
N LEU A 90 -17.77 -22.69 29.38
CA LEU A 90 -17.64 -22.68 27.94
C LEU A 90 -16.51 -23.59 27.46
N ARG A 91 -16.60 -24.02 26.20
CA ARG A 91 -15.53 -24.76 25.54
C ARG A 91 -14.25 -23.92 25.51
N ARG A 92 -13.13 -24.56 25.82
CA ARG A 92 -11.80 -23.95 25.70
C ARG A 92 -11.45 -23.64 24.25
N VAL A 93 -10.92 -22.44 24.02
CA VAL A 93 -10.40 -21.95 22.73
C VAL A 93 -8.93 -21.65 22.91
N GLU A 94 -8.06 -22.20 22.06
CA GLU A 94 -6.62 -21.99 22.18
C GLU A 94 -6.21 -20.65 21.56
N ILE A 95 -5.46 -19.83 22.30
CA ILE A 95 -4.97 -18.54 21.81
C ILE A 95 -3.57 -18.71 21.22
N TYR A 96 -3.41 -18.28 19.96
CA TYR A 96 -2.11 -18.20 19.30
C TYR A 96 -1.75 -16.76 18.99
N GLU A 97 -0.59 -16.36 19.48
CA GLU A 97 -0.16 -14.97 19.41
C GLU A 97 0.94 -14.75 18.38
N PHE A 98 0.83 -13.64 17.66
CA PHE A 98 1.82 -13.17 16.70
C PHE A 98 2.06 -11.67 16.87
N ARG A 99 3.20 -11.17 16.41
CA ARG A 99 3.47 -9.72 16.39
C ARG A 99 2.79 -9.10 15.18
N ARG A 100 2.23 -7.91 15.40
CA ARG A 100 1.75 -7.05 14.33
C ARG A 100 2.87 -6.72 13.33
N LEU A 101 2.49 -6.59 12.07
CA LEU A 101 3.35 -6.00 11.04
C LEU A 101 3.61 -4.53 11.36
N ASN A 102 4.87 -4.09 11.22
CA ASN A 102 5.26 -2.69 11.23
C ASN A 102 6.14 -2.41 10.02
N MET A 103 5.95 -1.25 9.40
CA MET A 103 6.69 -0.82 8.21
C MET A 103 7.55 0.41 8.55
N VAL A 104 8.77 0.47 8.03
CA VAL A 104 9.65 1.63 8.16
C VAL A 104 8.99 2.85 7.48
N TYR A 105 9.21 4.05 8.02
CA TYR A 105 8.64 5.33 7.54
C TYR A 105 7.10 5.36 7.44
N THR A 106 6.40 4.51 8.21
CA THR A 106 4.95 4.34 8.08
C THR A 106 4.26 4.33 9.43
N LEU A 107 3.12 5.01 9.50
CA LEU A 107 2.25 5.01 10.67
C LEU A 107 1.04 4.12 10.40
N LEU A 108 0.87 3.05 11.18
CA LEU A 108 -0.26 2.11 11.04
C LEU A 108 -1.39 2.34 12.06
N SER A 109 -1.24 3.31 12.96
CA SER A 109 -2.27 3.62 13.95
C SER A 109 -3.46 4.29 13.28
N LYS A 110 -4.67 3.72 13.45
CA LYS A 110 -5.93 4.30 12.94
C LYS A 110 -6.12 5.74 13.39
N ARG A 111 -5.75 6.09 14.63
CA ARG A 111 -5.83 7.47 15.14
C ARG A 111 -4.92 8.42 14.35
N LYS A 112 -3.68 8.00 14.06
CA LYS A 112 -2.73 8.81 13.30
C LYS A 112 -3.13 8.93 11.83
N LEU A 113 -3.62 7.85 11.22
CA LEU A 113 -4.15 7.87 9.85
C LEU A 113 -5.37 8.80 9.74
N LEU A 114 -6.30 8.72 10.69
CA LEU A 114 -7.46 9.61 10.74
C LEU A 114 -7.03 11.08 10.86
N TRP A 115 -6.00 11.38 11.65
CA TRP A 115 -5.47 12.74 11.78
C TRP A 115 -5.01 13.31 10.43
N PHE A 116 -4.31 12.53 9.59
CA PHE A 116 -3.88 12.98 8.27
C PHE A 116 -5.06 13.29 7.33
N VAL A 117 -6.12 12.49 7.39
CA VAL A 117 -7.36 12.73 6.62
C VAL A 117 -8.07 13.98 7.12
N GLN A 118 -8.26 14.12 8.43
CA GLN A 118 -8.92 15.27 9.04
C GLN A 118 -8.18 16.60 8.77
N ASN A 119 -6.85 16.55 8.71
CA ASN A 119 -6.01 17.72 8.41
C ASN A 119 -5.74 17.90 6.90
N LYS A 120 -6.47 17.20 6.03
CA LYS A 120 -6.39 17.32 4.56
C LYS A 120 -4.98 17.19 4.01
N LYS A 121 -4.14 16.37 4.65
CA LYS A 121 -2.79 16.05 4.14
C LYS A 121 -2.83 14.97 3.05
N VAL A 122 -3.94 14.26 2.98
CA VAL A 122 -4.28 13.27 1.96
C VAL A 122 -5.74 13.43 1.55
N GLU A 123 -6.13 12.80 0.44
CA GLU A 123 -7.52 12.82 -0.04
C GLU A 123 -8.45 12.11 0.95
N ASP A 124 -8.18 10.82 1.21
CA ASP A 124 -8.98 9.97 2.08
C ASP A 124 -8.22 8.69 2.47
N GLY A 125 -8.94 7.69 2.99
CA GLY A 125 -8.37 6.38 3.34
C GLY A 125 -7.90 5.53 2.14
N THR A 126 -8.20 5.95 0.91
CA THR A 126 -7.81 5.29 -0.35
C THR A 126 -6.61 5.97 -1.01
N ASP A 127 -6.08 7.05 -0.43
CA ASP A 127 -4.94 7.79 -1.00
C ASP A 127 -3.75 6.85 -1.28
N PRO A 128 -3.12 6.90 -2.47
CA PRO A 128 -1.99 6.02 -2.83
C PRO A 128 -0.79 6.07 -1.87
N ARG A 129 -0.66 7.14 -1.08
CA ARG A 129 0.41 7.32 -0.09
C ARG A 129 0.10 6.62 1.24
N PHE A 130 -1.15 6.23 1.46
CA PHE A 130 -1.57 5.58 2.70
C PHE A 130 -1.25 4.09 2.72
N PRO A 131 -0.89 3.54 3.90
CA PRO A 131 -0.60 2.12 4.07
C PRO A 131 -1.87 1.27 4.25
N THR A 132 -3.01 1.75 3.76
CA THR A 132 -4.26 0.98 3.74
C THR A 132 -4.23 0.02 2.56
N VAL A 133 -4.95 -1.10 2.65
CA VAL A 133 -5.05 -2.06 1.53
C VAL A 133 -5.58 -1.36 0.28
N GLN A 134 -6.58 -0.50 0.42
CA GLN A 134 -7.13 0.27 -0.69
C GLN A 134 -6.11 1.27 -1.27
N GLY A 135 -5.37 1.98 -0.41
CA GLY A 135 -4.35 2.94 -0.84
C GLY A 135 -3.22 2.28 -1.63
N ILE A 136 -2.65 1.19 -1.11
CA ILE A 136 -1.55 0.49 -1.81
C ILE A 136 -2.02 -0.20 -3.10
N VAL A 137 -3.26 -0.71 -3.14
CA VAL A 137 -3.84 -1.25 -4.39
C VAL A 137 -4.08 -0.14 -5.41
N ARG A 138 -4.61 1.02 -5.00
CA ARG A 138 -4.75 2.21 -5.86
C ARG A 138 -3.41 2.69 -6.40
N ARG A 139 -2.33 2.56 -5.62
CA ARG A 139 -0.96 2.84 -6.05
C ARG A 139 -0.42 1.86 -7.12
N GLY A 140 -1.05 0.70 -7.30
CA GLY A 140 -0.65 -0.31 -8.29
C GLY A 140 -0.06 -1.59 -7.68
N LEU A 141 -0.26 -1.83 -6.38
CA LEU A 141 0.08 -3.12 -5.77
C LEU A 141 -0.93 -4.20 -6.18
N LYS A 142 -0.44 -5.34 -6.67
CA LYS A 142 -1.24 -6.54 -6.89
C LYS A 142 -1.54 -7.24 -5.56
N VAL A 143 -2.77 -7.71 -5.40
CA VAL A 143 -3.21 -8.40 -4.16
C VAL A 143 -2.38 -9.67 -3.95
N GLU A 144 -2.03 -10.35 -5.04
CA GLU A 144 -1.16 -11.52 -5.05
C GLU A 144 0.22 -11.20 -4.47
N ALA A 145 0.78 -10.01 -4.77
CA ALA A 145 2.05 -9.57 -4.20
C ALA A 145 1.95 -9.38 -2.68
N LEU A 146 0.84 -8.78 -2.21
CA LEU A 146 0.58 -8.59 -0.79
C LEU A 146 0.45 -9.94 -0.07
N THR A 147 -0.30 -10.87 -0.65
CA THR A 147 -0.45 -12.23 -0.08
C THR A 147 0.89 -12.95 -0.01
N GLN A 148 1.68 -12.93 -1.08
CA GLN A 148 3.02 -13.53 -1.09
C GLN A 148 3.94 -12.89 -0.03
N PHE A 149 3.89 -11.57 0.12
CA PHE A 149 4.66 -10.86 1.14
C PHE A 149 4.27 -11.29 2.57
N ILE A 150 2.97 -11.38 2.87
CA ILE A 150 2.49 -11.83 4.19
C ILE A 150 2.86 -13.29 4.45
N LEU A 151 2.74 -14.16 3.45
CA LEU A 151 3.13 -15.57 3.56
C LEU A 151 4.63 -15.76 3.79
N GLN A 152 5.48 -15.01 3.06
CA GLN A 152 6.93 -15.04 3.26
C GLN A 152 7.34 -14.56 4.65
N GLN A 153 6.60 -13.59 5.21
CA GLN A 153 6.89 -13.09 6.54
C GLN A 153 6.51 -14.09 7.65
N GLY A 154 5.39 -14.78 7.48
CA GLY A 154 4.87 -15.74 8.46
C GLY A 154 4.44 -15.11 9.79
N ALA A 155 3.85 -15.94 10.65
CA ALA A 155 3.44 -15.53 11.99
C ALA A 155 4.61 -15.68 12.97
N SER A 156 5.31 -14.57 13.27
CA SER A 156 6.41 -14.53 14.23
C SER A 156 6.01 -13.77 15.51
N LYS A 157 6.62 -14.13 16.65
CA LYS A 157 6.52 -13.38 17.91
C LYS A 157 7.58 -12.27 18.04
N ASN A 158 8.47 -12.14 17.06
CA ASN A 158 9.51 -11.12 17.03
C ASN A 158 9.00 -9.82 16.40
N LEU A 159 9.38 -8.69 16.99
CA LEU A 159 9.08 -7.38 16.43
C LEU A 159 10.03 -7.12 15.27
N ASN A 160 9.50 -7.15 14.06
CA ASN A 160 10.28 -6.87 12.86
C ASN A 160 9.75 -5.60 12.17
N LEU A 161 10.66 -4.70 11.82
CA LEU A 161 10.40 -3.53 10.97
C LEU A 161 10.66 -3.90 9.52
N MET A 162 9.61 -3.87 8.71
CA MET A 162 9.68 -4.24 7.29
C MET A 162 9.87 -3.01 6.40
N GLU A 163 10.62 -3.21 5.33
CA GLU A 163 10.82 -2.19 4.30
C GLU A 163 9.86 -2.39 3.14
N TRP A 164 9.42 -1.29 2.56
CA TRP A 164 8.52 -1.31 1.40
C TRP A 164 9.16 -1.93 0.16
N ASP A 165 10.48 -1.82 0.02
CA ASP A 165 11.20 -2.31 -1.16
C ASP A 165 11.04 -3.82 -1.35
N LYS A 166 10.91 -4.59 -0.27
CA LYS A 166 10.63 -6.04 -0.34
C LYS A 166 9.28 -6.30 -1.00
N LEU A 167 8.24 -5.59 -0.55
CA LEU A 167 6.89 -5.71 -1.11
C LEU A 167 6.85 -5.25 -2.58
N TRP A 168 7.47 -4.11 -2.90
CA TRP A 168 7.50 -3.60 -4.28
C TRP A 168 8.35 -4.46 -5.21
N THR A 169 9.39 -5.12 -4.71
CA THR A 169 10.18 -6.09 -5.48
C THR A 169 9.33 -7.30 -5.86
N ILE A 170 8.55 -7.85 -4.92
CA ILE A 170 7.60 -8.93 -5.21
C ILE A 170 6.58 -8.47 -6.25
N ASN A 171 6.00 -7.28 -6.07
CA ASN A 171 5.05 -6.72 -7.03
C ASN A 171 5.65 -6.53 -8.43
N LYS A 172 6.89 -6.02 -8.51
CA LYS A 172 7.62 -5.85 -9.77
C LYS A 172 7.80 -7.20 -10.46
N LYS A 173 8.21 -8.26 -9.75
CA LYS A 173 8.37 -9.60 -10.34
C LYS A 173 7.07 -10.15 -10.94
N LEU A 174 5.92 -9.78 -10.39
CA LEU A 174 4.61 -10.19 -10.91
C LEU A 174 4.15 -9.35 -12.11
N ILE A 175 4.43 -8.04 -12.10
CA ILE A 175 3.95 -7.11 -13.13
C ILE A 175 4.88 -7.07 -14.35
N ASP A 176 6.19 -7.10 -14.15
CA ASP A 176 7.20 -6.88 -15.19
C ASP A 176 7.09 -7.86 -16.39
N PRO A 177 6.82 -9.17 -16.21
CA PRO A 177 6.70 -10.09 -17.34
C PRO A 177 5.45 -9.88 -18.22
N VAL A 178 4.42 -9.22 -17.69
CA VAL A 178 3.09 -9.14 -18.32
C VAL A 178 2.66 -7.72 -18.67
N CYS A 179 3.31 -6.69 -18.13
CA CYS A 179 2.84 -5.31 -18.30
C CYS A 179 3.18 -4.74 -19.69
N ALA A 180 2.25 -3.98 -20.24
CA ALA A 180 2.49 -3.21 -21.46
C ALA A 180 3.50 -2.07 -21.19
N ARG A 181 4.47 -1.87 -22.10
CA ARG A 181 5.43 -0.76 -22.01
C ARG A 181 4.93 0.44 -22.80
N HIS A 182 4.88 1.56 -22.12
CA HIS A 182 4.48 2.85 -22.64
C HIS A 182 5.64 3.84 -22.51
N THR A 183 5.66 4.83 -23.38
CA THR A 183 6.61 5.94 -23.34
C THR A 183 5.83 7.18 -22.96
N ALA A 184 6.31 7.90 -21.96
CA ALA A 184 5.72 9.14 -21.51
C ALA A 184 6.86 10.10 -21.15
N VAL A 185 6.65 11.38 -21.41
CA VAL A 185 7.53 12.47 -21.00
C VAL A 185 6.70 13.41 -20.14
N LEU A 186 7.23 13.83 -19.00
CA LEU A 186 6.52 14.74 -18.10
C LEU A 186 6.36 16.10 -18.77
N LYS A 187 5.14 16.65 -18.73
CA LYS A 187 4.80 17.90 -19.43
C LYS A 187 5.72 19.06 -19.07
N ASP A 188 6.12 19.15 -17.80
CA ASP A 188 6.92 20.24 -17.27
C ASP A 188 8.44 20.00 -17.43
N GLN A 189 8.84 18.79 -17.84
CA GLN A 189 10.23 18.37 -18.02
C GLN A 189 10.46 17.83 -19.44
N ARG A 190 9.75 18.38 -20.43
CA ARG A 190 9.90 18.00 -21.85
C ARG A 190 10.81 18.97 -22.58
N VAL A 191 11.69 18.44 -23.42
CA VAL A 191 12.54 19.20 -24.34
C VAL A 191 12.18 18.80 -25.76
N ILE A 192 12.11 19.78 -26.67
CA ILE A 192 11.89 19.49 -28.10
C ILE A 192 13.20 18.98 -28.68
N PHE A 193 13.16 17.85 -29.38
CA PHE A 193 14.24 17.39 -30.23
C PHE A 193 13.81 17.42 -31.70
N THR A 194 14.47 18.27 -32.47
CA THR A 194 14.22 18.47 -33.89
C THR A 194 15.26 17.72 -34.72
N LEU A 195 14.79 16.76 -35.51
CA LEU A 195 15.58 15.95 -36.42
C LEU A 195 15.56 16.57 -37.83
N THR A 196 16.68 17.11 -38.28
CA THR A 196 16.77 17.86 -39.55
C THR A 196 16.55 16.98 -40.78
N ASN A 197 17.03 15.74 -40.74
CA ASN A 197 16.77 14.69 -41.74
C ASN A 197 15.69 13.70 -41.29
N GLY A 198 14.86 14.09 -40.32
CA GLY A 198 13.70 13.31 -39.88
C GLY A 198 12.59 13.26 -40.94
N PRO A 199 11.56 12.43 -40.76
CA PRO A 199 10.46 12.32 -41.71
C PRO A 199 9.68 13.63 -41.82
N GLU A 200 9.58 14.18 -43.04
CA GLU A 200 8.84 15.43 -43.32
C GLU A 200 7.35 15.32 -42.97
N LYS A 201 6.74 14.17 -43.29
CA LYS A 201 5.37 13.84 -42.92
C LYS A 201 5.39 12.79 -41.81
N PRO A 202 4.71 13.03 -40.68
CA PRO A 202 4.60 12.03 -39.63
C PRO A 202 3.99 10.74 -40.16
N PHE A 203 4.55 9.61 -39.74
CA PHE A 203 4.02 8.29 -40.09
C PHE A 203 3.90 7.42 -38.85
N VAL A 204 3.08 6.38 -38.94
CA VAL A 204 2.76 5.51 -37.81
C VAL A 204 3.27 4.10 -38.08
N ARG A 205 3.92 3.49 -37.09
CA ARG A 205 4.21 2.05 -37.10
C ARG A 205 3.51 1.35 -35.95
N ILE A 206 3.07 0.12 -36.21
CA ILE A 206 2.53 -0.76 -35.18
C ILE A 206 3.68 -1.56 -34.57
N LEU A 207 3.91 -1.37 -33.27
CA LEU A 207 4.98 -1.99 -32.51
C LEU A 207 4.41 -2.83 -31.36
N PRO A 208 5.10 -3.89 -30.92
CA PRO A 208 4.70 -4.61 -29.72
C PRO A 208 4.79 -3.69 -28.49
N ARG A 209 3.82 -3.78 -27.58
CA ARG A 209 3.88 -3.09 -26.28
C ARG A 209 4.90 -3.74 -25.36
N HIS A 210 5.17 -5.03 -25.53
CA HIS A 210 6.18 -5.74 -24.76
C HIS A 210 6.91 -6.75 -25.65
N LYS A 211 8.22 -6.59 -25.86
CA LYS A 211 8.99 -7.42 -26.81
C LYS A 211 8.97 -8.92 -26.47
N LYS A 212 8.90 -9.26 -25.18
CA LYS A 212 8.88 -10.65 -24.69
C LYS A 212 7.48 -11.18 -24.33
N CYS A 213 6.42 -10.37 -24.48
CA CYS A 213 5.07 -10.74 -24.05
C CYS A 213 4.05 -10.32 -25.09
N GLU A 214 3.63 -11.27 -25.92
CA GLU A 214 2.69 -11.02 -27.02
C GLU A 214 1.29 -10.63 -26.50
N ALA A 215 0.87 -11.21 -25.37
CA ALA A 215 -0.41 -10.90 -24.73
C ALA A 215 -0.54 -9.43 -24.30
N ALA A 216 0.57 -8.70 -24.13
CA ALA A 216 0.54 -7.26 -23.86
C ALA A 216 0.02 -6.44 -25.05
N GLY A 217 -0.09 -7.02 -26.24
CA GLY A 217 -0.66 -6.41 -27.44
C GLY A 217 0.30 -5.46 -28.16
N LYS A 218 -0.25 -4.67 -29.09
CA LYS A 218 0.49 -3.74 -29.94
C LYS A 218 0.11 -2.28 -29.67
N LYS A 219 0.98 -1.35 -30.04
CA LYS A 219 0.76 0.11 -29.97
C LYS A 219 1.09 0.75 -31.31
N ALA A 220 0.33 1.78 -31.66
CA ALA A 220 0.68 2.68 -32.73
C ALA A 220 1.65 3.73 -32.21
N THR A 221 2.85 3.80 -32.79
CA THR A 221 3.85 4.82 -32.47
C THR A 221 4.00 5.75 -33.68
N THR A 222 3.84 7.04 -33.45
CA THR A 222 4.02 8.09 -34.46
C THR A 222 5.46 8.56 -34.46
N PHE A 223 6.07 8.57 -35.64
CA PHE A 223 7.41 9.08 -35.91
C PHE A 223 7.30 10.39 -36.67
N ALA A 224 7.98 11.43 -36.19
CA ALA A 224 7.92 12.78 -36.73
C ALA A 224 9.29 13.46 -36.59
N ASN A 225 9.58 14.46 -37.42
CA ASN A 225 10.82 15.25 -37.30
C ASN A 225 10.96 16.03 -35.99
N ARG A 226 9.88 16.21 -35.22
CA ARG A 226 9.89 16.88 -33.90
C ARG A 226 9.32 15.93 -32.86
N ILE A 227 10.15 15.55 -31.90
CA ILE A 227 9.78 14.65 -30.80
C ILE A 227 10.06 15.29 -29.45
N TRP A 228 9.47 14.70 -28.40
CA TRP A 228 9.75 15.08 -27.03
C TRP A 228 10.80 14.15 -26.42
N LEU A 229 11.76 14.74 -25.73
CA LEU A 229 12.67 14.05 -24.84
C LEU A 229 12.45 14.51 -23.39
N ASP A 230 12.79 13.64 -22.45
CA ASP A 230 12.85 14.03 -21.04
C ASP A 230 14.03 14.99 -20.82
N TYR A 231 13.84 15.98 -19.95
CA TYR A 231 14.86 16.97 -19.64
C TYR A 231 16.10 16.33 -19.02
N ALA A 232 15.95 15.30 -18.18
CA ALA A 232 17.08 14.62 -17.57
C ALA A 232 17.96 13.96 -18.65
N ASP A 233 17.34 13.28 -19.61
CA ASP A 233 18.04 12.70 -20.76
C ASP A 233 18.69 13.80 -21.60
N ALA A 234 17.96 14.86 -21.93
CA ALA A 234 18.48 15.99 -22.71
C ALA A 234 19.69 16.67 -22.04
N SER A 235 19.70 16.76 -20.71
CA SER A 235 20.79 17.36 -19.93
C SER A 235 22.04 16.49 -19.83
N ALA A 236 21.89 15.17 -19.98
CA ALA A 236 23.00 14.23 -19.98
C ALA A 236 23.71 14.14 -21.33
N ILE A 237 23.06 14.62 -22.39
CA ILE A 237 23.51 14.53 -23.78
C ILE A 237 24.46 15.67 -24.12
N SER A 238 25.56 15.33 -24.81
CA SER A 238 26.55 16.29 -25.31
C SER A 238 26.44 16.53 -26.82
N LYS A 239 26.90 17.70 -27.27
CA LYS A 239 26.99 18.00 -28.71
C LYS A 239 27.95 17.01 -29.38
N GLY A 240 27.52 16.43 -30.50
CA GLY A 240 28.25 15.40 -31.26
C GLY A 240 28.01 13.97 -30.78
N GLU A 241 27.26 13.78 -29.68
CA GLU A 241 26.97 12.45 -29.15
C GLU A 241 25.94 11.71 -30.01
N GLU A 242 26.13 10.40 -30.13
CA GLU A 242 25.17 9.48 -30.76
C GLU A 242 24.28 8.87 -29.68
N VAL A 243 22.97 9.07 -29.82
CA VAL A 243 21.94 8.61 -28.88
C VAL A 243 20.99 7.62 -29.55
N THR A 244 20.53 6.61 -28.83
CA THR A 244 19.56 5.63 -29.36
C THR A 244 18.14 6.01 -28.97
N LEU A 245 17.31 6.31 -29.96
CA LEU A 245 15.88 6.55 -29.81
C LEU A 245 15.15 5.21 -29.76
N MET A 246 14.40 4.98 -28.67
CA MET A 246 13.68 3.73 -28.42
C MET A 246 12.78 3.32 -29.60
N ASP A 247 13.00 2.10 -30.10
CA ASP A 247 12.26 1.51 -31.22
C ASP A 247 12.29 2.34 -32.54
N TRP A 248 13.26 3.26 -32.67
CA TRP A 248 13.47 4.04 -33.89
C TRP A 248 14.86 3.82 -34.51
N GLY A 249 15.94 4.01 -33.75
CA GLY A 249 17.32 3.97 -34.24
C GLY A 249 18.19 5.04 -33.59
N ASN A 250 19.40 5.25 -34.11
CA ASN A 250 20.32 6.24 -33.56
C ASN A 250 20.09 7.64 -34.14
N ALA A 251 20.47 8.66 -33.38
CA ALA A 251 20.52 10.04 -33.81
C ALA A 251 21.79 10.72 -33.29
N ILE A 252 22.38 11.61 -34.07
CA ILE A 252 23.56 12.39 -33.69
C ILE A 252 23.13 13.82 -33.37
N ILE A 253 23.55 14.31 -32.22
CA ILE A 253 23.19 15.64 -31.74
C ILE A 253 24.13 16.67 -32.37
N LYS A 254 23.58 17.64 -33.08
CA LYS A 254 24.35 18.68 -33.78
C LYS A 254 24.40 19.98 -33.00
N GLU A 255 23.33 20.33 -32.32
CA GLU A 255 23.19 21.58 -31.60
C GLU A 255 22.30 21.41 -30.37
N ILE A 256 22.66 22.14 -29.32
CA ILE A 256 21.88 22.24 -28.08
C ILE A 256 21.59 23.71 -27.87
N LYS A 257 20.31 24.08 -27.92
CA LYS A 257 19.86 25.45 -27.69
C LYS A 257 19.49 25.62 -26.23
N MET A 258 20.01 26.69 -25.64
CA MET A 258 19.78 27.03 -24.24
C MET A 258 19.28 28.45 -24.13
N GLU A 259 18.29 28.68 -23.27
CA GLU A 259 17.83 30.00 -22.87
C GLU A 259 17.94 30.12 -21.36
N ASN A 260 18.61 31.17 -20.86
CA ASN A 260 18.83 31.40 -19.42
C ASN A 260 19.46 30.19 -18.69
N GLY A 261 20.32 29.42 -19.36
CA GLY A 261 20.95 28.22 -18.80
C GLY A 261 20.08 26.97 -18.77
N VAL A 262 18.87 27.01 -19.36
CA VAL A 262 17.95 25.88 -19.47
C VAL A 262 17.91 25.40 -20.93
N ILE A 263 17.99 24.09 -21.14
CA ILE A 263 17.88 23.51 -22.49
C ILE A 263 16.44 23.63 -22.98
N THR A 264 16.24 24.31 -24.10
CA THR A 264 14.91 24.50 -24.70
C THR A 264 14.68 23.59 -25.90
N GLU A 265 15.73 23.35 -26.69
CA GLU A 265 15.65 22.53 -27.90
C GLU A 265 16.99 21.83 -28.18
N LEU A 266 16.89 20.59 -28.64
CA LEU A 266 17.98 19.84 -29.26
C LEU A 266 17.74 19.81 -30.77
N VAL A 267 18.82 19.90 -31.55
CA VAL A 267 18.78 19.72 -33.00
C VAL A 267 19.79 18.65 -33.40
N GLY A 268 19.38 17.70 -34.23
CA GLY A 268 20.21 16.57 -34.60
C GLY A 268 19.76 15.89 -35.89
N GLU A 269 20.44 14.80 -36.23
CA GLU A 269 20.21 14.01 -37.44
C GLU A 269 20.03 12.54 -37.09
N LEU A 270 19.03 11.89 -37.68
CA LEU A 270 18.89 10.43 -37.67
C LEU A 270 20.10 9.80 -38.35
N HIS A 271 20.66 8.79 -37.69
CA HIS A 271 21.78 7.99 -38.16
C HIS A 271 21.38 6.51 -38.10
N LEU A 272 20.49 6.09 -39.01
CA LEU A 272 19.90 4.74 -38.99
C LEU A 272 20.89 3.62 -39.37
N GLU A 273 22.02 3.98 -39.99
CA GLU A 273 23.13 3.07 -40.31
C GLU A 273 24.07 2.83 -39.12
N GLY A 274 23.90 3.59 -38.03
CA GLY A 274 24.69 3.46 -36.81
C GLY A 274 24.50 2.10 -36.14
N SER A 275 25.60 1.48 -35.75
CA SER A 275 25.57 0.22 -35.01
C SER A 275 24.90 0.45 -33.66
N VAL A 276 23.79 -0.25 -33.41
CA VAL A 276 23.15 -0.23 -32.08
C VAL A 276 24.20 -0.76 -31.10
N ARG A 277 24.71 0.10 -30.21
CA ARG A 277 25.53 -0.38 -29.09
C ARG A 277 24.69 -1.42 -28.36
N GLN A 278 25.05 -2.69 -28.48
CA GLN A 278 24.43 -3.78 -27.75
C GLN A 278 24.61 -3.46 -26.26
N GLN A 279 23.54 -3.00 -25.61
CA GLN A 279 23.49 -2.95 -24.15
C GLN A 279 23.48 -4.40 -23.67
N ASN A 280 24.64 -4.87 -23.19
CA ASN A 280 24.78 -6.09 -22.41
C ASN A 280 24.01 -5.97 -21.08
#